data_AF-A0A412CE37-F1
#
_entry.id   AF-A0A412CE37-F1
#
_cell.length_a   1.000
_cell.length_b   1.000
_cell.length_c   1.000
_cell.angle_alpha   90.00
_cell.angle_beta   90.00
_cell.angle_gamma   90.00
#
_symmetry.space_group_name_H-M   'P 1'
#
loop_
_entity.id
_entity.type
_entity.pdbx_description
1 polymer ?
#
loop_
_entity_poly.entity_id
_entity_poly.type
_entity_poly.pdbx_seq_one_letter_code
_entity_poly.pdbx_strand_id
1 'polypeptide(L)'
;MIFSQDEIKRRQYEIQEKAIRDYNSTILYNRQEGLKEGLEKGLKEGLKKGAEDKAIEIALKMLENGSDVNFIADVTGLSVEKINEIKK
;
A
#
# COMPACT_ATOMS: atom_id res chain seq x y z
N MET A 1 20.63 -5.71 57.03
CA MET A 1 20.15 -6.15 55.69
C MET A 1 20.53 -5.10 54.65
N ILE A 2 21.74 -5.16 54.12
CA ILE A 2 22.22 -4.25 53.06
C ILE A 2 22.05 -4.90 51.68
N PHE A 3 22.30 -6.21 51.58
CA PHE A 3 22.17 -7.01 50.36
C PHE A 3 20.75 -7.03 49.74
N SER A 4 19.69 -6.97 50.56
CA SER A 4 18.30 -7.01 50.09
C SER A 4 17.87 -5.74 49.34
N GLN A 5 18.39 -4.56 49.71
CA GLN A 5 18.06 -3.32 49.01
C GLN A 5 18.73 -3.24 47.63
N ASP A 6 19.92 -3.83 47.48
CA ASP A 6 20.61 -3.90 46.19
C ASP A 6 19.92 -4.87 45.23
N GLU A 7 19.42 -6.01 45.70
CA GLU A 7 18.62 -6.93 44.89
C GLU A 7 17.29 -6.31 44.41
N ILE A 8 16.60 -5.57 45.29
CA ILE A 8 15.36 -4.86 44.92
C ILE A 8 15.64 -3.81 43.84
N LYS A 9 16.72 -3.03 43.99
CA LYS A 9 17.13 -2.03 42.98
C LYS A 9 17.52 -2.66 41.65
N ARG A 10 18.26 -3.78 41.66
CA ARG A 10 18.60 -4.53 40.43
C ARG A 10 17.35 -5.01 39.72
N ARG A 11 16.40 -5.60 40.46
CA ARG A 11 15.14 -6.07 39.89
C ARG A 11 14.29 -4.95 39.32
N GLN A 12 14.25 -3.79 39.99
CA GLN A 12 13.59 -2.60 39.46
C GLN A 12 14.25 -2.14 38.16
N TYR A 13 15.58 -2.12 38.09
CA TYR A 13 16.31 -1.77 36.89
C TYR A 13 16.01 -2.73 35.73
N GLU A 14 16.05 -4.04 35.97
CA GLU A 14 15.72 -5.06 34.97
C GLU A 14 14.29 -4.91 34.42
N ILE A 15 13.31 -4.61 35.29
CA ILE A 15 11.92 -4.37 34.87
C ILE A 15 11.84 -3.13 33.99
N GLN A 16 12.54 -2.04 34.34
CA GLN A 16 12.56 -0.82 33.55
C GLN A 16 13.22 -1.04 32.20
N GLU A 17 14.38 -1.71 32.16
CA GLU A 17 15.07 -2.06 30.92
C GLU A 17 14.19 -2.95 30.02
N LYS A 18 13.50 -3.92 30.61
CA LYS A 18 12.56 -4.77 29.88
C LYS A 18 11.41 -3.94 29.29
N ALA A 19 10.80 -3.06 30.08
CA ALA A 19 9.72 -2.19 29.59
C ALA A 19 10.18 -1.29 28.44
N ILE A 20 11.38 -0.72 28.53
CA ILE A 20 11.99 0.09 27.46
C ILE A 20 12.22 -0.76 26.20
N ARG A 21 12.73 -1.99 26.38
CA ARG A 21 12.97 -2.92 25.26
C ARG A 21 11.66 -3.31 24.57
N ASP A 22 10.64 -3.65 25.33
CA ASP A 22 9.33 -4.05 24.82
C ASP A 22 8.66 -2.88 24.09
N TYR A 23 8.74 -1.67 24.66
CA TYR A 23 8.28 -0.43 24.01
C TYR A 23 8.99 -0.18 22.68
N ASN A 24 10.32 -0.21 22.66
CA ASN A 24 11.12 0.01 21.45
C ASN A 24 10.82 -1.03 20.38
N SER A 25 10.67 -2.30 20.79
CA SER A 25 10.33 -3.41 19.88
C SER A 25 8.96 -3.19 19.25
N THR A 26 7.98 -2.77 20.05
CA THR A 26 6.62 -2.45 19.58
C THR A 26 6.62 -1.29 18.59
N ILE A 27 7.35 -0.21 18.87
CA ILE A 27 7.47 0.94 17.97
C ILE A 27 8.14 0.54 16.65
N LEU A 28 9.21 -0.24 16.69
CA LEU A 28 9.90 -0.73 15.50
C LEU A 28 8.99 -1.62 14.65
N TYR A 29 8.27 -2.54 15.29
CA TYR A 29 7.30 -3.40 14.61
C TYR A 29 6.21 -2.58 13.92
N ASN A 30 5.57 -1.66 14.64
CA ASN A 30 4.52 -0.81 14.08
C ASN A 30 5.03 0.06 12.92
N ARG A 31 6.25 0.56 13.00
CA ARG A 31 6.87 1.33 11.91
C ARG A 31 7.11 0.45 10.68
N GLN A 32 7.60 -0.78 10.86
CA GLN A 32 7.82 -1.71 9.76
C GLN A 32 6.51 -2.10 9.08
N GLU A 33 5.49 -2.45 9.87
CA GLU A 33 4.16 -2.80 9.33
C GLU A 33 3.52 -1.60 8.61
N GLY A 34 3.61 -0.39 9.18
CA GLY A 34 3.10 0.81 8.52
C GLY A 34 3.79 1.11 7.19
N LEU A 35 5.12 0.91 7.10
CA LEU A 35 5.85 1.04 5.84
C LEU A 35 5.46 -0.03 4.82
N LYS A 36 5.32 -1.27 5.27
CA LYS A 36 4.91 -2.40 4.42
C LYS A 36 3.51 -2.19 3.85
N GLU A 37 2.55 -1.80 4.69
CA GLU A 37 1.20 -1.47 4.24
C GLU A 37 1.18 -0.30 3.27
N GLY A 38 1.95 0.75 3.53
CA GLY A 38 2.05 1.92 2.66
C GLY A 38 2.59 1.55 1.28
N LEU A 39 3.64 0.72 1.23
CA LEU A 39 4.22 0.22 -0.03
C LEU A 39 3.24 -0.68 -0.78
N GLU A 40 2.56 -1.59 -0.10
CA GLU A 40 1.60 -2.50 -0.73
C GLU A 40 0.40 -1.74 -1.31
N LYS A 41 -0.17 -0.80 -0.55
CA LYS A 41 -1.26 0.07 -1.02
C LYS A 41 -0.82 0.90 -2.22
N GLY A 42 0.34 1.57 -2.13
CA GLY A 42 0.87 2.39 -3.21
C GLY A 42 1.17 1.59 -4.49
N LEU A 43 1.73 0.38 -4.36
CA LEU A 43 1.98 -0.49 -5.51
C LEU A 43 0.68 -0.95 -6.15
N LYS A 44 -0.31 -1.35 -5.36
CA LYS A 44 -1.62 -1.80 -5.86
C LYS A 44 -2.37 -0.68 -6.59
N GLU A 45 -2.39 0.51 -6.02
CA GLU A 45 -2.99 1.69 -6.65
C GLU A 45 -2.25 2.08 -7.94
N GLY A 46 -0.92 2.09 -7.91
CA GLY A 46 -0.09 2.39 -9.07
C GLY A 46 -0.29 1.40 -10.22
N LEU A 47 -0.36 0.09 -9.93
CA LEU A 47 -0.63 -0.94 -10.94
C LEU A 47 -2.03 -0.81 -11.53
N LYS A 48 -3.05 -0.57 -10.70
CA LYS A 48 -4.42 -0.40 -11.17
C LYS A 48 -4.53 0.83 -12.08
N LYS A 49 -3.99 1.97 -11.64
CA LYS A 49 -4.01 3.21 -12.42
C LYS A 49 -3.24 3.06 -13.72
N GLY A 50 -2.05 2.45 -13.69
CA GLY A 50 -1.25 2.22 -14.90
C GLY A 50 -1.93 1.29 -15.91
N ALA A 51 -2.65 0.27 -15.43
CA ALA A 51 -3.43 -0.61 -16.31
C ALA A 51 -4.63 0.14 -16.94
N GLU A 52 -5.32 0.95 -16.17
CA GLU A 52 -6.45 1.78 -16.65
C GLU A 52 -5.97 2.85 -17.66
N ASP A 53 -4.91 3.60 -17.33
CA ASP A 53 -4.31 4.62 -18.21
C ASP A 53 -3.88 4.00 -19.54
N LYS A 54 -3.27 2.80 -19.51
CA LYS A 54 -2.87 2.08 -20.73
C LYS A 54 -4.07 1.59 -21.54
N ALA A 55 -5.12 1.10 -20.88
CA ALA A 55 -6.35 0.69 -21.57
C ALA A 55 -7.00 1.89 -22.29
N ILE A 56 -7.03 3.06 -21.64
CA ILE A 56 -7.52 4.32 -22.22
C ILE A 56 -6.66 4.75 -23.42
N GLU A 57 -5.34 4.69 -23.30
CA GLU A 57 -4.42 5.03 -24.40
C GLU A 57 -4.66 4.14 -25.63
N ILE A 58 -4.84 2.84 -25.41
CA ILE A 58 -5.15 1.88 -26.49
C ILE A 58 -6.52 2.21 -27.10
N ALA A 59 -7.54 2.45 -26.28
CA ALA A 59 -8.88 2.80 -26.74
C ALA A 59 -8.88 4.07 -27.61
N LEU A 60 -8.14 5.10 -27.20
CA LEU A 60 -7.96 6.34 -27.98
C LEU A 60 -7.37 6.07 -29.36
N LYS A 61 -6.26 5.32 -29.43
CA LYS A 61 -5.63 4.97 -30.71
C LYS A 61 -6.55 4.13 -31.58
N MET A 62 -7.36 3.23 -31.00
CA MET A 62 -8.32 2.43 -31.77
C MET A 62 -9.48 3.28 -32.31
N LEU A 63 -9.97 4.24 -31.52
CA LEU A 63 -10.98 5.21 -31.95
C LEU A 63 -10.47 6.10 -33.09
N GLU A 64 -9.23 6.60 -32.98
CA GLU A 64 -8.58 7.39 -34.05
C GLU A 64 -8.47 6.61 -35.36
N ASN A 65 -8.27 5.29 -35.28
CA ASN A 65 -8.23 4.39 -36.43
C ASN A 65 -9.62 3.93 -36.91
N GLY A 66 -10.71 4.47 -36.34
CA GLY A 66 -12.07 4.19 -36.77
C GLY A 66 -12.62 2.82 -36.33
N SER A 67 -12.06 2.22 -35.27
CA SER A 67 -12.57 0.96 -34.72
C SER A 67 -13.95 1.13 -34.07
N ASP A 68 -14.78 0.10 -34.14
CA ASP A 68 -16.11 0.10 -33.50
C ASP A 68 -16.00 0.11 -31.96
N VAL A 69 -16.93 0.81 -31.30
CA VAL A 69 -16.92 0.99 -29.84
C VAL A 69 -17.07 -0.34 -29.10
N ASN A 70 -17.87 -1.28 -29.60
CA ASN A 70 -18.03 -2.59 -28.95
C ASN A 70 -16.74 -3.41 -29.07
N PHE A 71 -16.09 -3.36 -30.23
CA PHE A 71 -14.80 -4.03 -30.42
C PHE A 71 -13.71 -3.46 -29.49
N ILE A 72 -13.69 -2.14 -29.29
CA ILE A 72 -12.76 -1.50 -28.35
C ILE A 72 -13.05 -1.93 -26.92
N ALA A 73 -14.33 -2.01 -26.53
CA ALA A 73 -14.73 -2.50 -25.20
C ALA A 73 -14.23 -3.92 -24.94
N ASP A 74 -14.40 -4.81 -25.92
CA ASP A 74 -13.97 -6.21 -25.82
C ASP A 74 -12.44 -6.34 -25.69
N VAL A 75 -11.67 -5.53 -26.43
CA VAL A 75 -10.20 -5.60 -26.44
C VAL A 75 -9.58 -4.94 -25.20
N THR A 76 -10.11 -3.79 -24.79
CA THR A 76 -9.52 -2.98 -23.70
C THR A 76 -10.10 -3.30 -22.34
N GLY A 77 -11.23 -4.02 -22.28
CA GLY A 77 -11.97 -4.30 -21.05
C GLY A 77 -12.66 -3.07 -20.45
N LEU A 78 -12.68 -1.94 -21.18
CA LEU A 78 -13.40 -0.73 -20.77
C LEU A 78 -14.89 -0.86 -21.06
N SER A 79 -15.73 -0.20 -20.26
CA SER A 79 -17.16 -0.11 -20.58
C SER A 79 -17.39 0.78 -21.79
N VAL A 80 -18.45 0.49 -22.55
CA VAL A 80 -18.90 1.32 -23.67
C VAL A 80 -19.16 2.76 -23.23
N GLU A 81 -19.71 2.96 -22.03
CA GLU A 81 -19.90 4.27 -21.42
C GLU A 81 -18.57 5.02 -21.28
N LYS A 82 -17.53 4.35 -20.73
CA LYS A 82 -16.21 4.94 -20.55
C LYS A 82 -15.55 5.31 -21.88
N ILE A 83 -15.69 4.46 -22.90
CA ILE A 83 -15.17 4.73 -24.24
C ILE A 83 -15.88 5.95 -24.86
N ASN A 84 -17.19 6.08 -24.66
CA ASN A 84 -17.96 7.23 -25.13
C ASN A 84 -17.63 8.53 -24.37
N GLU A 85 -17.26 8.45 -23.09
CA GLU A 85 -16.71 9.61 -22.36
C GLU A 85 -15.39 10.07 -22.95
N ILE A 86 -14.52 9.14 -23.33
CA ILE A 86 -13.19 9.41 -23.91
C ILE A 86 -13.32 9.97 -25.34
N LYS A 87 -14.37 9.58 -26.07
CA LYS A 87 -14.66 10.04 -27.44
C LYS A 87 -15.11 11.52 -27.52
N LYS A 88 -15.58 12.12 -26.42
CA LYS A 88 -16.01 13.52 -26.38
C LYS A 88 -14.84 14.48 -26.54
#